data_AF-A0A5N8UMW8-F1
#
_entry.id   AF-A0A5N8UMW8-F1
#
_cell.length_a   1.000
_cell.length_b   1.000
_cell.length_c   1.000
_cell.angle_alpha   90.00
_cell.angle_beta   90.00
_cell.angle_gamma   90.00
#
_symmetry.space_group_name_H-M   'P 1'
#
loop_
_entity.id
_entity.type
_entity.pdbx_description
1 polymer ?
#
loop_
_entity_poly.entity_id
_entity_poly.type
_entity_poly.pdbx_seq_one_letter_code
_entity_poly.pdbx_strand_id
1 'polypeptide(L)'
;MLFIKENETTLTIWWKLIGSTIIFVVAVVAALTGTLYIPSKYGFLTAESNPLTFIGLVIFFFCLSALSFWQGGYGIYQKYFAKPKCS
;
A
#
# COMPACT_ATOMS: atom_id res chain seq x y z
N MET A 1 -10.32 7.86 12.92
CA MET A 1 -11.36 7.74 11.87
C MET A 1 -11.18 8.78 10.75
N LEU A 2 -10.08 9.54 10.71
CA LEU A 2 -9.69 10.31 9.53
C LEU A 2 -9.42 9.32 8.38
N PHE A 3 -10.08 9.50 7.23
CA PHE A 3 -9.90 8.77 5.95
C PHE A 3 -10.67 7.47 5.69
N ILE A 4 -11.48 6.94 6.61
CA ILE A 4 -12.36 5.80 6.31
C ILE A 4 -13.77 6.34 6.18
N LYS A 5 -14.28 6.45 4.94
CA LYS A 5 -15.70 6.75 4.71
C LYS A 5 -16.53 5.56 5.18
N GLU A 6 -17.53 5.81 6.01
CA GLU A 6 -18.41 4.77 6.56
C GLU A 6 -19.19 4.00 5.49
N ASN A 7 -19.32 4.56 4.29
CA ASN A 7 -20.06 3.97 3.17
C ASN A 7 -19.15 3.46 2.04
N GLU A 8 -17.97 2.93 2.37
CA GLU A 8 -17.13 2.26 1.36
C GLU A 8 -17.72 0.90 0.95
N THR A 9 -17.76 0.65 -0.36
CA THR A 9 -18.23 -0.63 -0.90
C THR A 9 -17.28 -1.76 -0.48
N THR A 10 -17.81 -2.98 -0.33
CA THR A 10 -17.00 -4.16 0.02
C THR A 10 -15.81 -4.31 -0.93
N LEU A 11 -16.05 -4.05 -2.22
CA LEU A 11 -15.05 -4.15 -3.27
C LEU A 11 -13.87 -3.20 -3.02
N THR A 12 -14.13 -1.94 -2.65
CA THR A 12 -13.07 -0.96 -2.35
C THR A 12 -12.21 -1.38 -1.16
N ILE A 13 -12.82 -1.95 -0.11
CA ILE A 13 -12.09 -2.43 1.08
C ILE A 13 -11.14 -3.58 0.71
N TRP A 14 -11.63 -4.55 -0.06
CA TRP A 14 -10.81 -5.65 -0.56
C TRP A 14 -9.71 -5.18 -1.51
N TRP A 15 -9.99 -4.16 -2.34
CA TRP A 15 -8.99 -3.56 -3.22
C TRP A 15 -7.88 -2.83 -2.47
N LYS A 16 -8.20 -2.17 -1.35
CA LYS A 16 -7.19 -1.58 -0.48
C LYS A 16 -6.25 -2.65 0.12
N LEU A 17 -6.78 -3.81 0.49
CA LEU A 17 -5.98 -4.93 0.99
C LEU A 17 -5.12 -5.56 -0.12
N ILE A 18 -5.74 -6.02 -1.20
CA ILE A 18 -5.01 -6.69 -2.30
C ILE A 18 -3.98 -5.73 -2.91
N GLY A 19 -4.38 -4.48 -3.16
CA GLY A 19 -3.50 -3.43 -3.68
C GLY A 19 -2.34 -3.13 -2.74
N SER A 20 -2.57 -3.07 -1.42
CA SER A 20 -1.49 -2.88 -0.45
C SER A 20 -0.48 -4.02 -0.49
N THR A 21 -0.93 -5.28 -0.54
CA THR A 21 -0.03 -6.44 -0.65
C THR A 21 0.83 -6.38 -1.90
N ILE A 22 0.25 -6.01 -3.05
CA ILE A 22 1.00 -5.88 -4.30
C ILE A 22 2.05 -4.77 -4.19
N ILE A 23 1.67 -3.58 -3.68
CA ILE A 23 2.59 -2.45 -3.50
C ILE A 23 3.72 -2.82 -2.52
N PHE A 24 3.41 -3.53 -1.44
CA PHE A 24 4.39 -4.04 -0.49
C PHE A 24 5.40 -4.96 -1.15
N VAL A 25 4.93 -5.94 -1.93
CA VAL A 25 5.80 -6.88 -2.65
C VAL A 25 6.72 -6.12 -3.60
N VAL A 26 6.20 -5.13 -4.35
CA VAL A 26 7.02 -4.29 -5.22
C VAL A 26 8.08 -3.51 -4.44
N ALA A 27 7.73 -2.94 -3.29
CA ALA A 27 8.68 -2.22 -2.43
C ALA A 27 9.78 -3.14 -1.86
N VAL A 28 9.41 -4.36 -1.44
CA VAL A 28 10.37 -5.36 -0.94
C VAL A 28 11.29 -5.84 -2.06
N VAL A 29 10.74 -6.18 -3.23
CA VAL A 29 11.55 -6.58 -4.40
C VAL A 29 12.51 -5.46 -4.77
N ALA A 30 12.04 -4.21 -4.83
CA ALA A 30 12.90 -3.07 -5.10
C ALA A 30 14.03 -2.92 -4.06
N ALA A 31 13.72 -3.05 -2.77
CA ALA A 31 14.72 -2.97 -1.70
C ALA A 31 15.78 -4.07 -1.80
N LEU A 32 15.39 -5.29 -2.22
CA LEU A 32 16.31 -6.43 -2.39
C LEU A 32 17.15 -6.34 -3.66
N THR A 33 16.58 -5.89 -4.77
CA THR A 33 17.29 -5.79 -6.07
C THR A 33 18.04 -4.47 -6.24
N GLY A 34 17.80 -3.49 -5.36
CA GLY A 34 18.32 -2.13 -5.51
C GLY A 34 17.76 -1.40 -6.74
N THR A 35 16.68 -1.91 -7.35
CA THR A 35 16.14 -1.40 -8.60
C THR A 35 14.62 -1.27 -8.54
N LEU A 36 14.15 -0.04 -8.73
CA LEU A 36 12.76 0.28 -9.01
C LEU A 36 12.58 0.25 -10.54
N TYR A 37 11.80 -0.72 -11.04
CA TYR A 37 11.45 -0.84 -12.47
C TYR A 37 10.47 0.25 -12.94
N ILE A 38 10.62 1.47 -12.42
CA ILE A 38 9.90 2.65 -12.86
C ILE A 38 10.75 3.31 -13.95
N PRO A 39 10.23 3.44 -15.19
CA PRO A 39 10.97 4.07 -16.26
C PRO A 39 11.19 5.56 -15.96
N SER A 40 12.43 6.00 -16.10
CA SER A 40 12.85 7.41 -16.04
C SER A 40 13.51 7.82 -17.36
N LYS A 41 13.76 9.12 -17.54
CA LYS A 41 14.45 9.65 -18.73
C LYS A 41 15.82 9.00 -18.99
N TYR A 42 16.45 8.44 -17.97
CA TYR A 42 17.81 7.88 -18.03
C TYR A 42 17.84 6.35 -17.83
N GLY A 43 16.70 5.67 -17.90
CA GLY A 43 16.58 4.23 -17.64
C GLY A 43 15.77 3.95 -16.36
N PHE A 44 16.01 2.80 -15.72
CA PHE A 44 15.34 2.45 -14.46
C PHE A 44 15.92 3.21 -13.28
N LEU A 45 15.09 3.43 -12.27
CA LEU A 45 15.51 4.12 -11.06
C LEU A 45 16.21 3.13 -10.13
N THR A 46 17.52 3.29 -9.96
CA THR A 46 18.34 2.38 -9.16
C THR A 46 18.89 3.08 -7.92
N ALA A 47 19.24 2.29 -6.91
CA ALA A 47 19.90 2.79 -5.70
C ALA A 47 21.25 3.47 -6.01
N GLU A 48 21.94 3.03 -7.07
CA GLU A 48 23.24 3.58 -7.48
C GLU A 48 23.12 4.91 -8.23
N SER A 49 22.11 5.03 -9.10
CA SER A 49 21.95 6.23 -9.95
C SER A 49 21.35 7.42 -9.19
N ASN A 50 20.41 7.16 -8.28
CA ASN A 50 19.74 8.22 -7.53
C ASN A 50 19.28 7.74 -6.14
N PRO A 51 20.21 7.58 -5.19
CA PRO A 51 19.96 6.90 -3.91
C PRO A 51 18.87 7.58 -3.07
N LEU A 52 18.86 8.91 -3.00
CA LEU A 52 17.88 9.66 -2.22
C LEU A 52 16.46 9.48 -2.76
N THR A 53 16.30 9.59 -4.08
CA THR A 53 15.00 9.39 -4.74
C THR A 53 14.54 7.95 -4.64
N PHE A 54 15.46 7.00 -4.81
CA PHE A 54 15.20 5.57 -4.68
C PHE A 54 14.69 5.23 -3.27
N ILE A 55 15.44 5.61 -2.23
CA ILE A 55 15.07 5.34 -0.83
C ILE A 55 13.76 6.04 -0.49
N GLY A 56 13.57 7.29 -0.92
CA GLY A 56 12.33 8.05 -0.72
C GLY A 56 11.12 7.33 -1.30
N LEU A 57 11.22 6.81 -2.52
CA LEU A 57 10.13 6.07 -3.18
C LEU A 57 9.86 4.72 -2.51
N VAL A 58 10.89 3.97 -2.14
CA VAL A 58 10.73 2.69 -1.42
C VAL A 58 10.01 2.91 -0.09
N ILE A 59 10.45 3.89 0.70
CA ILE A 59 9.81 4.24 1.98
C ILE A 59 8.37 4.71 1.74
N PHE A 60 8.14 5.55 0.73
CA PHE A 60 6.81 6.04 0.39
C PHE A 60 5.85 4.88 0.06
N PHE A 61 6.27 3.93 -0.79
CA PHE A 61 5.44 2.77 -1.13
C PHE A 61 5.20 1.86 0.07
N PHE A 62 6.19 1.71 0.94
CA PHE A 62 6.04 0.96 2.19
C PHE A 62 5.00 1.59 3.12
N CYS A 63 5.09 2.91 3.34
CA CYS A 63 4.12 3.66 4.15
C CYS A 63 2.72 3.65 3.52
N LEU A 64 2.62 3.82 2.21
CA LEU A 64 1.35 3.76 1.48
C LEU A 64 0.69 2.39 1.63
N SER A 65 1.47 1.31 1.48
CA SER A 65 0.99 -0.05 1.71
C SER A 65 0.51 -0.23 3.15
N ALA A 66 1.29 0.18 4.15
CA ALA A 66 0.91 0.04 5.56
C ALA A 66 -0.41 0.79 5.87
N LEU A 67 -0.58 2.00 5.34
CA LEU A 67 -1.81 2.78 5.49
C LEU A 67 -3.00 2.13 4.77
N SER A 68 -2.81 1.64 3.55
CA SER A 68 -3.86 0.93 2.81
C SER A 68 -4.26 -0.39 3.50
N PHE A 69 -3.30 -1.13 4.05
CA PHE A 69 -3.56 -2.34 4.82
C PHE A 69 -4.32 -2.03 6.11
N TRP A 70 -3.93 -0.97 6.82
CA TRP A 70 -4.66 -0.49 7.99
C TRP A 70 -6.10 -0.11 7.66
N GLN A 71 -6.33 0.67 6.59
CA GLN A 71 -7.67 1.08 6.18
C GLN A 71 -8.53 -0.10 5.73
N GLY A 72 -7.97 -1.00 4.91
CA GLY A 72 -8.69 -2.19 4.43
C GLY A 72 -8.98 -3.17 5.57
N GLY A 73 -8.00 -3.44 6.43
CA GLY A 73 -8.15 -4.30 7.60
C GLY A 73 -9.17 -3.76 8.60
N TYR A 74 -9.14 -2.45 8.89
CA TYR A 74 -10.15 -1.81 9.73
C TYR A 74 -11.54 -1.84 9.09
N GLY A 75 -11.64 -1.64 7.76
CA GLY A 75 -12.90 -1.76 7.03
C GLY A 75 -13.50 -3.18 7.08
N ILE A 76 -12.67 -4.22 6.95
CA ILE A 76 -13.11 -5.61 7.15
C ILE A 76 -13.55 -5.83 8.59
N TYR A 77 -12.75 -5.40 9.56
CA TYR A 77 -13.06 -5.56 10.98
C TYR A 77 -14.42 -4.93 11.32
N GLN A 78 -14.67 -3.69 10.88
CA GLN A 78 -15.95 -3.03 11.11
C GLN A 78 -17.13 -3.75 10.46
N LYS A 79 -16.95 -4.23 9.21
CA LYS A 79 -18.03 -4.81 8.42
C LYS A 79 -18.42 -6.22 8.87
N TYR A 80 -17.45 -7.03 9.27
CA TYR A 80 -17.66 -8.46 9.54
C TYR A 80 -17.58 -8.84 11.01
N PHE A 81 -16.88 -8.05 11.85
CA PHE A 81 -16.62 -8.41 13.25
C PHE A 81 -17.20 -7.41 14.26
N ALA A 82 -17.15 -6.10 13.98
CA ALA A 82 -17.63 -5.07 14.90
C ALA A 82 -19.16 -4.87 14.90
N LYS A 83 -19.90 -5.51 13.99
CA LYS A 83 -21.37 -5.60 14.05
C LYS A 83 -21.83 -6.91 14.67
N PRO A 84 -21.99 -6.98 16.00
CA PRO A 84 -23.02 -7.79 16.60
C PRO A 84 -24.04 -6.85 17.26
N LYS A 85 -25.11 -6.49 16.54
CA LYS A 85 -26.41 -6.19 17.16
C LYS A 85 -27.54 -6.65 16.24
N CYS A 86 -28.10 -7.79 16.61
CA CYS A 86 -29.44 -8.24 16.27
C CYS A 86 -30.48 -7.15 16.62
N SER A 87 -31.39 -6.94 15.69
CA SER A 87 -32.84 -6.71 15.87
C SER A 87 -33.41 -6.67 14.46
#